data_AF-A0A2S0SSR4-F1
#
_entry.id   AF-A0A2S0SSR4-F1
#
_cell.length_a   1.000
_cell.length_b   1.000
_cell.length_c   1.000
_cell.angle_alpha   90.00
_cell.angle_beta   90.00
_cell.angle_gamma   90.00
#
_symmetry.space_group_name_H-M   'P 1'
#
loop_
_entity.id
_entity.type
_entity.pdbx_description
1 polymer ?
#
loop_
_entity_poly.entity_id
_entity_poly.type
_entity_poly.pdbx_seq_one_letter_code
_entity_poly.pdbx_strand_id
1 'polypeptide(L)' 'MAVPKKRTSISKKKIRKNIWKRKGYWAALKAFSLGKSLSTKSSKSFFYTKNK' A
#
# COMPACT_ATOMS: atom_id res chain seq x y z
N MET A 1 -9.01 1.76 33.32
CA MET A 1 -8.68 1.95 31.87
C MET A 1 -8.96 3.40 31.51
N ALA A 2 -8.13 4.04 30.68
CA ALA A 2 -8.37 5.42 30.25
C ALA A 2 -9.52 5.48 29.22
N VAL A 3 -10.48 6.37 29.45
CA VAL A 3 -11.65 6.58 28.58
C VAL A 3 -11.55 7.95 27.90
N PRO A 4 -11.84 8.07 26.59
CA PRO A 4 -11.81 9.36 25.92
C PRO A 4 -12.90 10.29 26.47
N LYS A 5 -12.50 11.47 26.97
CA LYS A 5 -13.43 12.46 27.51
C LYS A 5 -14.36 13.08 26.45
N LYS A 6 -13.89 13.15 25.20
CA LYS A 6 -14.62 13.72 24.06
C LYS A 6 -14.36 12.88 22.80
N ARG A 7 -15.33 12.84 21.90
CA ARG A 7 -15.16 12.22 20.58
C ARG A 7 -14.13 12.97 19.74
N THR A 8 -13.44 12.25 18.89
CA THR A 8 -12.56 12.86 17.89
C THR A 8 -13.37 13.67 16.89
N SER A 9 -12.86 14.85 16.50
CA SER A 9 -13.47 15.65 15.44
C SER A 9 -13.47 14.88 14.11
N ILE A 10 -14.40 15.21 13.23
CA ILE A 10 -14.54 14.56 11.92
C ILE A 10 -13.25 14.71 11.10
N SER A 11 -12.63 15.90 11.15
CA SER A 11 -11.35 16.17 10.47
C SER A 11 -10.23 15.27 10.98
N LYS A 12 -10.02 15.19 12.30
CA LYS A 12 -8.98 14.34 12.91
C LYS A 12 -9.21 12.85 12.62
N LYS A 13 -10.46 12.40 12.56
CA LYS A 13 -10.80 11.02 12.14
C LYS A 13 -10.43 10.77 10.67
N LYS A 14 -10.75 11.70 9.76
CA LYS A 14 -10.41 11.59 8.32
C LYS A 14 -8.90 11.56 8.09
N ILE A 15 -8.12 12.41 8.77
CA ILE A 15 -6.65 12.44 8.65
C ILE A 15 -6.04 11.08 9.01
N ARG A 16 -6.45 10.47 10.14
CA ARG A 16 -5.95 9.15 10.54
C ARG A 16 -6.29 8.07 9.50
N LYS A 17 -7.50 8.07 8.95
CA LYS A 17 -7.89 7.14 7.88
C LYS A 17 -7.07 7.36 6.60
N ASN A 18 -6.79 8.61 6.24
CA ASN A 18 -5.99 8.94 5.05
C ASN A 18 -4.55 8.45 5.19
N ILE A 19 -3.95 8.54 6.38
CA ILE A 19 -2.61 7.99 6.64
C ILE A 19 -2.60 6.48 6.39
N TRP A 20 -3.63 5.76 6.85
CA TRP A 20 -3.75 4.32 6.60
C TRP A 20 -3.91 4.02 5.09
N LYS A 21 -4.79 4.75 4.39
CA LYS A 21 -4.99 4.59 2.94
C LYS A 21 -3.74 4.92 2.11
N ARG A 22 -2.93 5.89 2.53
CA ARG A 22 -1.69 6.29 1.83
C ARG A 22 -0.66 5.17 1.73
N LYS A 23 -0.69 4.20 2.66
CA LYS A 23 0.19 3.01 2.58
C LYS A 23 -0.08 2.18 1.31
N GLY A 24 -1.34 2.09 0.89
CA GLY A 24 -1.73 1.38 -0.34
C GLY A 24 -1.16 2.01 -1.60
N TYR A 25 -1.06 3.34 -1.65
CA TYR A 25 -0.47 4.05 -2.78
C TYR A 25 0.99 3.65 -3.01
N TRP A 26 1.79 3.59 -1.93
CA TRP A 26 3.19 3.16 -2.03
C TRP A 26 3.33 1.70 -2.47
N ALA A 27 2.44 0.82 -2.00
CA ALA A 27 2.41 -0.58 -2.45
C ALA A 27 2.07 -0.67 -3.94
N ALA A 28 1.09 0.10 -4.41
CA ALA A 28 0.69 0.14 -5.82
C ALA A 28 1.84 0.62 -6.73
N LEU A 29 2.57 1.66 -6.32
CA LEU A 29 3.73 2.14 -7.09
C LEU A 29 4.82 1.07 -7.23
N LYS A 30 5.15 0.38 -6.13
CA LYS A 30 6.13 -0.71 -6.15
C LYS A 30 5.66 -1.88 -7.02
N ALA A 31 4.40 -2.28 -6.89
CA ALA A 31 3.81 -3.35 -7.67
C ALA A 31 3.77 -3.01 -9.17
N PHE A 32 3.45 -1.77 -9.54
CA PHE A 32 3.44 -1.34 -10.94
C PHE A 32 4.84 -1.37 -11.56
N SER A 33 5.84 -0.83 -10.86
CA SER A 33 7.24 -0.90 -11.29
C SER A 33 7.70 -2.35 -11.48
N LEU A 34 7.36 -3.23 -10.54
CA LEU A 34 7.67 -4.65 -10.62
C LEU A 34 6.99 -5.33 -11.83
N GLY A 35 5.70 -5.06 -12.06
CA GLY A 35 4.96 -5.61 -13.20
C GLY A 35 5.56 -5.20 -14.55
N LYS A 36 6.00 -3.94 -14.67
CA LYS A 36 6.72 -3.48 -15.87
C LYS A 36 8.04 -4.23 -16.07
N SER A 37 8.84 -4.38 -15.02
CA SER A 37 10.10 -5.13 -15.07
C SER A 37 9.92 -6.62 -15.43
N LEU A 38 8.81 -7.23 -15.00
CA LEU A 38 8.44 -8.60 -15.36
C LEU A 38 8.02 -8.71 -16.84
N SER A 39 7.30 -7.72 -17.35
CA SER A 39 6.75 -7.75 -18.71
C SER A 39 7.83 -7.77 -19.81
N THR A 40 8.99 -7.18 -19.56
CA THR A 40 10.08 -7.14 -20.55
C THR A 40 10.90 -8.42 -20.64
N LYS A 41 10.72 -9.38 -19.70
CA LYS A 41 11.44 -10.67 -19.62
C LYS A 41 12.98 -10.57 -19.66
N SER A 42 13.55 -9.37 -19.53
CA SER A 42 15.00 -9.13 -19.53
C SER A 42 15.61 -9.23 -18.13
N SER A 43 14.77 -9.20 -17.09
CA SER A 43 15.17 -9.31 -15.70
C SER A 43 15.56 -10.76 -15.37
N LYS A 44 16.87 -10.99 -15.16
CA LYS A 44 17.43 -12.31 -14.79
C LYS A 44 17.41 -12.60 -13.29
N SER A 45 17.07 -11.61 -12.46
CA SER A 45 17.15 -11.68 -11.00
C SER A 45 15.84 -12.07 -10.32
N PHE A 46 14.69 -11.89 -10.98
CA PHE A 46 13.38 -12.13 -10.39
C PHE A 46 12.65 -13.23 -11.15
N PHE A 47 12.47 -14.38 -10.50
CA PHE A 47 11.75 -15.53 -11.04
C PHE A 47 10.40 -15.67 -10.36
N TYR A 48 9.33 -15.83 -11.14
CA TYR A 48 8.02 -16.22 -10.61
C TYR A 48 7.65 -17.59 -11.19
N THR A 49 7.06 -18.46 -10.36
CA THR A 49 6.60 -19.78 -10.82
C THR A 49 5.29 -19.58 -11.57
N LYS A 50 5.27 -19.91 -12.87
CA LYS A 50 4.04 -19.94 -13.65
C LYS A 50 3.39 -21.30 -13.37
N ASN A 51 2.51 -21.34 -12.36
CA ASN A 51 1.68 -22.54 -12.16
C ASN A 51 0.80 -22.69 -13.40
N LYS A 52 0.95 -23.84 -14.05
CA LYS A 52 0.33 -24.17 -15.33
C LYS A 52 -1.14 -24.52 -15.12
#